data_AF-A0A1F5B0S4-F1
#
_entry.id   AF-A0A1F5B0S4-F1
#
_cell.length_a   1.000
_cell.length_b   1.000
_cell.length_c   1.000
_cell.angle_alpha   90.00
_cell.angle_beta   90.00
_cell.angle_gamma   90.00
#
_symmetry.space_group_name_H-M   'P 1'
#
loop_
_entity.id
_entity.type
_entity.pdbx_description
1 polymer ?
#
loop_
_entity_poly.entity_id
_entity_poly.type
_entity_poly.pdbx_seq_one_letter_code
_entity_poly.pdbx_strand_id
1 'polypeptide(L)' 'MSTASEEKIYKEVKELRKETKALKELLFLVIKDAEGEYKKSFVKRIVKKSGAHPRFLFTDKKDFLSRVAS' A
#
# COMPACT_ATOMS: atom_id res chain seq x y z
N MET A 1 14.43 13.85 -47.65
CA MET A 1 13.93 12.99 -46.57
C MET A 1 13.03 13.86 -45.70
N SER A 2 11.77 13.45 -45.50
CA SER A 2 10.69 14.32 -45.01
C SER A 2 10.82 14.63 -43.51
N THR A 3 11.21 15.84 -43.16
CA THR A 3 11.26 16.33 -41.76
C THR A 3 9.92 16.18 -41.01
N ALA A 4 8.81 16.26 -41.74
CA ALA A 4 7.46 16.07 -41.20
C ALA A 4 7.19 14.66 -40.65
N SER A 5 7.94 13.63 -41.08
CA SER A 5 7.81 12.28 -40.49
C SER A 5 8.62 12.15 -39.20
N GLU A 6 9.77 12.81 -39.12
CA GLU A 6 10.62 12.79 -37.93
C GLU A 6 9.96 13.51 -36.75
N GLU A 7 9.31 14.66 -37.00
CA GLU A 7 8.58 15.41 -35.98
C GLU A 7 7.38 14.62 -35.41
N LYS A 8 6.67 13.89 -36.27
CA LYS A 8 5.56 13.01 -35.86
C LYS A 8 6.06 11.87 -34.97
N ILE A 9 7.14 11.20 -35.39
CA ILE A 9 7.76 10.13 -34.61
C ILE A 9 8.24 10.66 -33.27
N TYR A 10 8.86 11.84 -33.23
CA TYR A 10 9.33 12.44 -31.98
C TYR A 10 8.18 12.73 -31.01
N LYS A 11 7.05 13.21 -31.53
CA LYS A 11 5.84 13.48 -30.74
C LYS A 11 5.26 12.19 -30.16
N GLU A 12 5.15 11.14 -30.96
CA GLU A 12 4.65 9.83 -30.51
C GLU A 12 5.57 9.21 -29.45
N VAL A 13 6.90 9.25 -29.67
CA VAL A 13 7.88 8.75 -28.68
C VAL A 13 7.79 9.53 -27.36
N LYS A 14 7.52 10.84 -27.42
CA LYS A 14 7.35 11.66 -26.22
C LYS A 14 6.10 11.28 -25.42
N GLU A 15 4.97 11.05 -26.10
CA GLU A 15 3.73 10.60 -25.43
C GLU A 15 3.91 9.18 -24.85
N LEU A 16 4.52 8.26 -25.60
CA LEU A 16 4.82 6.90 -25.11
C LEU A 16 5.70 6.92 -23.85
N ARG A 17 6.70 7.81 -23.79
CA ARG A 17 7.53 7.97 -22.57
C ARG A 17 6.73 8.46 -21.38
N LYS A 18 5.77 9.36 -21.60
CA LYS A 18 4.90 9.90 -20.55
C LYS A 18 3.97 8.84 -20.00
N GLU A 19 3.32 8.05 -20.87
CA GLU A 19 2.48 6.92 -20.48
C GLU A 19 3.27 5.84 -19.73
N THR A 20 4.46 5.49 -20.23
CA THR A 20 5.33 4.51 -19.59
C THR A 20 5.75 4.96 -18.18
N LYS A 21 5.99 6.27 -17.99
CA LYS A 21 6.31 6.83 -16.68
C LYS A 21 5.12 6.71 -15.71
N ALA A 22 3.92 7.06 -16.17
CA ALA A 22 2.71 6.94 -15.36
C ALA A 22 2.40 5.49 -14.96
N LEU A 23 2.57 4.53 -15.88
CA LEU A 23 2.40 3.10 -15.59
C LEU A 23 3.42 2.59 -14.57
N LYS A 24 4.68 3.03 -14.66
CA LYS A 24 5.71 2.70 -13.65
C LYS A 24 5.33 3.25 -12.28
N GLU A 25 4.92 4.51 -12.19
CA GLU A 25 4.49 5.14 -10.93
C GLU A 25 3.28 4.42 -10.32
N LEU A 26 2.30 4.03 -11.14
CA LEU A 26 1.15 3.23 -10.69
C LEU A 26 1.57 1.86 -10.14
N LEU A 27 2.47 1.15 -10.81
CA LEU A 27 2.98 -0.13 -10.35
C LEU A 27 3.68 -0.01 -8.99
N PHE A 28 4.48 1.05 -8.78
CA PHE A 28 5.15 1.30 -7.51
C PHE A 28 4.20 1.74 -6.38
N LEU A 29 3.05 2.34 -6.70
CA LEU A 29 2.00 2.61 -5.71
C LEU A 29 1.36 1.31 -5.19
N VAL A 30 1.18 0.31 -6.06
CA VAL A 30 0.60 -0.99 -5.69
C VAL A 30 1.59 -1.84 -4.89
N ILE A 31 2.89 -1.77 -5.22
CA ILE A 31 3.94 -2.51 -4.48
C ILE A 31 4.19 -1.91 -3.09
N LYS A 32 3.88 -0.62 -2.88
CA LYS A 32 4.25 0.08 -1.64
C LYS A 32 3.42 -0.23 -0.41
N ASP A 33 2.25 -0.87 -0.49
CA ASP A 33 1.64 -1.40 0.73
C ASP A 33 0.50 -2.39 0.47
N ALA A 34 0.66 -3.62 0.96
CA ALA A 34 -0.48 -4.51 1.26
C ALA A 34 -0.59 -4.77 2.77
N GLU A 35 0.52 -4.85 3.52
CA GLU A 35 0.49 -5.23 4.96
C GLU A 35 1.62 -4.60 5.82
N GLY A 36 2.46 -3.72 5.26
CA GLY A 36 3.77 -3.38 5.84
C GLY A 36 3.89 -2.01 6.52
N GLU A 37 3.11 -1.01 6.12
CA GLU A 37 3.26 0.35 6.64
C GLU A 37 1.94 0.89 7.22
N TYR A 38 1.44 0.26 8.29
CA TYR A 38 0.37 0.88 9.06
C TYR A 38 0.81 2.27 9.53
N LYS A 39 0.22 3.31 8.94
CA LYS A 39 0.41 4.70 9.36
C LYS A 39 0.35 4.75 10.89
N LYS A 40 1.33 5.37 11.54
CA LYS A 40 1.40 5.44 13.02
C LYS A 40 0.08 5.88 13.66
N SER A 41 -0.69 6.74 12.98
CA SER A 41 -2.03 7.18 13.39
C SER A 41 -3.07 6.06 13.37
N PHE A 42 -3.04 5.16 12.37
CA PHE A 42 -3.88 3.97 12.30
C PHE A 42 -3.59 3.04 13.48
N VAL A 43 -2.33 2.69 13.71
CA VAL A 43 -1.91 1.81 14.83
C VAL A 43 -2.40 2.38 16.16
N LYS A 44 -2.13 3.67 16.43
CA LYS A 44 -2.58 4.36 17.64
C LYS A 44 -4.11 4.31 17.80
N ARG A 45 -4.86 4.49 16.71
CA ARG A 45 -6.33 4.45 16.73
C ARG A 45 -6.85 3.05 17.04
N ILE A 46 -6.28 2.00 16.46
CA ILE A 46 -6.68 0.62 16.71
C ILE A 46 -6.36 0.22 18.15
N VAL A 47 -5.14 0.49 18.62
CA VAL A 47 -4.72 0.19 20.01
C VAL A 47 -5.59 0.94 21.03
N LYS A 48 -5.91 2.21 20.79
CA LYS A 48 -6.82 2.97 21.66
C LYS A 48 -8.22 2.33 21.71
N LYS A 49 -8.74 1.87 20.58
CA LYS A 49 -10.06 1.22 20.50
C LYS A 49 -10.07 -0.17 21.14
N SER A 50 -9.02 -0.96 20.97
CA SER A 50 -8.93 -2.30 21.57
C SER A 50 -8.80 -2.24 23.09
N GLY A 51 -8.06 -1.25 23.63
CA GLY A 51 -7.94 -1.04 25.08
C GLY A 51 -9.18 -0.45 25.75
N ALA A 52 -10.06 0.23 25.01
CA ALA A 52 -11.27 0.85 25.58
C ALA A 52 -12.37 -0.17 25.93
N HIS A 53 -12.46 -1.28 25.18
CA HIS A 53 -13.44 -2.35 25.41
C HIS A 53 -12.76 -3.71 25.17
N PRO A 54 -11.85 -4.13 26.07
CA PRO A 54 -11.21 -5.43 25.92
C PRO A 54 -12.27 -6.52 26.06
N ARG A 55 -12.63 -7.18 24.95
CA ARG A 55 -13.52 -8.36 24.98
C ARG A 55 -12.92 -9.51 25.76
N PHE A 56 -11.58 -9.53 25.83
CA PHE A 56 -10.80 -10.53 26.53
C PHE A 56 -9.69 -9.84 27.31
N LEU A 57 -9.63 -10.11 28.61
CA LEU A 57 -8.53 -9.73 29.47
C LEU A 57 -7.68 -10.99 29.66
N PHE A 58 -6.49 -10.98 29.09
CA PHE A 58 -5.52 -12.06 29.26
C PHE A 58 -4.45 -11.55 30.20
N THR A 59 -4.58 -11.90 31.48
CA THR A 59 -3.61 -11.51 32.51
C THR A 59 -2.45 -12.49 32.61
N ASP A 60 -2.60 -13.69 32.04
CA ASP A 60 -1.53 -14.68 31.96
C ASP A 60 -1.57 -15.54 30.69
N LYS A 61 -0.48 -16.29 30.48
CA LYS A 61 -0.27 -17.15 29.30
C LYS A 61 -1.25 -18.32 29.23
N LYS A 62 -1.67 -18.87 30.37
CA LYS A 62 -2.55 -20.06 30.40
C LYS A 62 -3.95 -19.68 29.94
N ASP A 63 -4.47 -18.58 30.47
CA ASP A 63 -5.79 -18.03 30.13
C ASP A 63 -5.89 -17.63 28.65
N PHE A 64 -4.78 -17.17 28.08
CA PHE A 64 -4.68 -16.91 26.64
C PHE A 64 -4.79 -18.19 25.82
N LEU A 65 -3.95 -19.19 26.14
CA LEU A 65 -3.87 -20.42 25.36
C LEU A 65 -5.17 -21.22 25.40
N SER A 66 -5.89 -21.23 26.52
CA SER A 66 -7.18 -21.94 26.63
C SER A 66 -8.25 -21.40 25.68
N ARG A 67 -8.23 -20.10 25.35
CA ARG A 67 -9.20 -19.49 24.42
C ARG A 67 -8.81 -19.60 22.96
N VAL A 68 -7.52 -19.72 22.65
CA VAL A 68 -7.02 -19.86 21.27
C VAL A 68 -7.11 -21.31 20.79
N ALA A 69 -7.04 -22.27 21.70
CA ALA A 69 -7.17 -23.69 21.39
C ALA A 69 -8.63 -24.18 21.23
N SER A 70 -9.61 -23.27 21.30
CA SER A 70 -11.05 -23.54 21.08
C SER A 70 -11.43 -23.27 19.63
#